data_AF-A0A7J7HTG6-F1
#
_entry.id   AF-A0A7J7HTG6-F1
#
_cell.length_a   1.000
_cell.length_b   1.000
_cell.length_c   1.000
_cell.angle_alpha   90.00
_cell.angle_beta   90.00
_cell.angle_gamma   90.00
#
_symmetry.space_group_name_H-M   'P 1'
#
loop_
_entity.id
_entity.type
_entity.pdbx_description
1 polymer ?
#
loop_
_entity_poly.entity_id
_entity_poly.type
_entity_poly.pdbx_seq_one_letter_code
_entity_poly.pdbx_strand_id
1 'polypeptide(L)'
;MSDKYGPIFTIRLGLHRAVVVSNWEIAKECFTTHDIAVSSRPKFIAAEHLGYNYAMFAFSPYGSYWRELRKIISLELVGHRRLEQFKHVRVSET
;
A
#
# COMPACT_ATOMS: atom_id res chain seq x y z
N MET A 1 -13.65 1.93 19.40
CA MET A 1 -12.61 2.97 19.64
C MET A 1 -12.95 4.24 18.88
N SER A 2 -13.15 4.16 17.56
CA SER A 2 -13.68 5.25 16.74
C SER A 2 -14.94 5.91 17.31
N ASP A 3 -15.86 5.11 17.88
CA ASP A 3 -17.10 5.65 18.47
C ASP A 3 -16.85 6.59 19.67
N LYS A 4 -15.70 6.44 20.34
CA LYS A 4 -15.30 7.25 21.49
C LYS A 4 -14.36 8.40 21.12
N TYR A 5 -13.46 8.19 20.16
CA TYR A 5 -12.38 9.14 19.83
C TYR A 5 -12.63 9.89 18.51
N GLY A 6 -13.70 9.57 17.79
CA GLY A 6 -14.05 10.18 16.52
C GLY A 6 -13.42 9.49 15.30
N PRO A 7 -13.62 10.09 14.11
CA PRO A 7 -13.25 9.49 12.82
C PRO A 7 -11.74 9.50 12.52
N ILE A 8 -10.96 10.28 13.27
CA ILE A 8 -9.50 10.33 13.18
C ILE A 8 -8.91 10.50 14.59
N PHE A 9 -8.00 9.62 14.98
CA PHE A 9 -7.39 9.67 16.31
C PHE A 9 -5.98 9.08 16.30
N THR A 10 -5.21 9.39 17.34
CA THR A 10 -3.81 8.95 17.47
C THR A 10 -3.70 7.82 18.49
N ILE A 11 -2.88 6.83 18.17
CA ILE A 11 -2.47 5.75 19.08
C ILE A 11 -0.94 5.67 19.19
N ARG A 12 -0.46 4.96 20.20
CA ARG A 12 0.96 4.63 20.36
C ARG A 12 1.15 3.12 20.24
N LEU A 13 1.98 2.70 19.28
CA LEU A 13 2.44 1.33 19.07
C LEU A 13 3.87 1.23 19.62
N GLY A 14 3.97 0.98 20.92
CA GLY A 14 5.25 1.05 21.64
C GLY A 14 5.88 2.45 21.52
N LEU A 15 7.03 2.52 20.84
CA LEU A 15 7.76 3.77 20.59
C LEU A 15 7.19 4.59 19.41
N HIS A 16 6.42 3.96 18.53
CA HIS A 16 5.90 4.62 17.34
C HIS A 16 4.52 5.24 17.59
N ARG A 17 4.28 6.42 17.00
CA ARG A 17 2.96 7.04 16.96
C ARG A 17 2.29 6.68 15.65
N ALA A 18 1.00 6.33 15.70
CA ALA A 18 0.20 6.04 14.51
C ALA A 18 -1.10 6.84 14.54
N VAL A 19 -1.56 7.26 13.38
CA VAL A 19 -2.87 7.88 13.20
C VAL A 19 -3.80 6.82 12.63
N VAL A 20 -4.96 6.66 13.25
CA VAL A 20 -6.04 5.79 12.80
C VAL A 20 -7.07 6.67 12.09
N VAL A 21 -7.39 6.31 10.86
CA VAL A 21 -8.46 6.91 10.06
C VAL A 21 -9.58 5.89 9.96
N SER A 22 -10.76 6.20 10.52
CA SER A 22 -11.91 5.29 10.59
C SER A 22 -13.15 5.86 9.87
N ASN A 23 -12.93 6.71 8.87
CA ASN A 23 -13.96 7.36 8.08
C ASN A 23 -13.57 7.35 6.60
N TRP A 24 -14.50 7.04 5.71
CA TRP A 24 -14.19 6.79 4.30
C TRP A 24 -13.94 8.10 3.54
N GLU A 25 -14.58 9.20 3.91
CA GLU A 25 -14.36 10.52 3.32
C GLU A 25 -12.92 10.99 3.58
N ILE A 26 -12.44 10.86 4.82
CA ILE A 26 -11.06 11.19 5.19
C ILE A 26 -10.08 10.24 4.50
N ALA A 27 -10.37 8.93 4.47
CA ALA A 27 -9.51 7.96 3.79
C ALA A 27 -9.38 8.27 2.29
N LYS A 28 -10.49 8.66 1.63
CA LYS A 28 -10.48 9.10 0.24
C LYS A 28 -9.56 10.30 0.07
N GLU A 29 -9.70 11.34 0.89
CA GLU A 29 -8.85 12.53 0.84
C GLU A 29 -7.36 12.20 1.03
N CYS A 30 -7.03 11.29 1.96
CA CYS A 30 -5.67 10.80 2.17
C CYS A 30 -5.11 10.11 0.92
N PHE A 31 -5.90 9.28 0.23
CA PHE A 31 -5.44 8.50 -0.92
C PHE A 31 -5.73 9.15 -2.28
N THR A 32 -6.24 10.38 -2.32
CA THR A 32 -6.39 11.18 -3.55
C THR A 32 -5.61 12.49 -3.48
N THR A 33 -5.95 13.36 -2.53
CA THR A 33 -5.42 14.73 -2.47
C THR A 33 -4.04 14.76 -1.81
N HIS A 34 -3.84 13.89 -0.82
CA HIS A 34 -2.63 13.81 -0.01
C HIS A 34 -1.88 12.47 -0.21
N ASP A 35 -2.12 11.80 -1.33
CA ASP A 35 -1.67 10.43 -1.59
C ASP A 35 -0.15 10.28 -1.47
N ILE A 36 0.62 11.25 -1.98
CA ILE A 36 2.08 11.24 -1.91
C ILE A 36 2.57 11.21 -0.45
N ALA A 37 1.93 11.96 0.45
CA ALA A 37 2.33 12.05 1.85
C ALA A 37 2.14 10.73 2.61
N VAL A 38 1.16 9.92 2.20
CA VAL A 38 0.83 8.61 2.82
C VAL A 38 1.28 7.41 1.99
N SER A 39 1.94 7.63 0.86
CA SER A 39 2.35 6.56 -0.06
C SER A 39 3.54 5.75 0.42
N SER A 40 4.43 6.34 1.23
CA SER A 40 5.61 5.64 1.77
C SER A 40 5.25 4.78 2.98
N ARG A 41 5.96 3.67 3.17
CA ARG A 41 5.77 2.77 4.32
C ARG A 41 6.69 3.14 5.48
N PRO A 42 6.27 2.94 6.74
CA PRO A 42 7.18 3.04 7.89
C PRO A 42 8.36 2.09 7.72
N LYS A 43 9.55 2.53 8.16
CA LYS A 43 10.74 1.68 8.15
C LYS A 43 10.67 0.67 9.29
N PHE A 44 10.79 -0.60 8.97
CA PHE A 44 10.95 -1.68 9.95
C PHE A 44 11.92 -2.74 9.40
N ILE A 45 12.66 -3.37 10.32
CA ILE A 45 13.81 -4.23 10.02
C ILE A 45 13.48 -5.36 9.05
N ALA A 46 12.28 -5.94 9.14
CA ALA A 46 11.86 -7.01 8.22
C ALA A 46 11.75 -6.52 6.76
N ALA A 47 11.25 -5.31 6.51
CA ALA A 47 11.20 -4.75 5.16
C ALA A 47 12.59 -4.44 4.60
N GLU A 48 13.57 -4.13 5.45
CA GLU A 48 14.95 -3.95 5.04
C GLU A 48 15.58 -5.26 4.59
N HIS A 49 15.49 -6.31 5.40
CA HIS A 49 16.15 -7.58 5.08
C HIS A 49 15.39 -8.41 4.05
N LEU A 50 14.07 -8.60 4.22
CA LEU A 50 13.26 -9.39 3.30
C LEU A 50 12.93 -8.63 2.01
N GLY A 51 12.91 -7.30 2.09
CA GLY A 51 12.62 -6.42 0.97
C GLY A 51 13.83 -5.97 0.17
N TYR A 52 15.00 -6.59 0.35
CA TYR A 52 16.25 -6.22 -0.34
C TYR A 52 16.58 -4.73 -0.20
N ASN A 53 16.74 -4.27 1.04
CA ASN A 53 16.92 -2.86 1.39
C ASN A 53 15.82 -1.97 0.80
N TYR A 54 14.56 -2.34 1.03
CA TYR A 54 13.37 -1.65 0.53
C TYR A 54 13.23 -1.60 -1.01
N ALA A 55 13.98 -2.39 -1.78
CA ALA A 55 13.82 -2.47 -3.23
C ALA A 55 12.55 -3.21 -3.67
N MET A 56 11.97 -4.05 -2.80
CA MET A 56 10.73 -4.77 -3.05
C MET A 56 9.55 -3.80 -3.26
N PHE A 57 8.75 -4.03 -4.31
CA PHE A 57 7.63 -3.18 -4.73
C PHE A 57 6.70 -2.74 -3.59
N ALA A 58 6.33 -3.66 -2.69
CA ALA A 58 5.39 -3.39 -1.60
C ALA A 58 5.93 -2.43 -0.52
N PHE A 59 7.26 -2.35 -0.36
CA PHE A 59 7.93 -1.62 0.72
C PHE A 59 8.84 -0.48 0.24
N SER A 60 9.04 -0.34 -1.07
CA SER A 60 9.82 0.77 -1.62
C SER A 60 9.18 2.11 -1.25
N PRO A 61 9.97 3.08 -0.75
CA PRO A 61 9.49 4.43 -0.52
C PRO A 61 9.04 5.07 -1.84
N TYR A 62 8.12 6.02 -1.75
CA TYR A 62 7.61 6.71 -2.91
C TYR A 62 8.73 7.50 -3.62
N GLY A 63 8.86 7.33 -4.92
CA GLY A 63 9.94 7.92 -5.72
C GLY A 63 9.85 7.52 -7.20
N SER A 64 10.83 7.92 -8.01
CA SER A 64 10.91 7.52 -9.42
C SER A 64 10.94 6.00 -9.60
N TYR A 65 11.76 5.31 -8.80
CA TYR A 65 11.87 3.85 -8.82
C TYR A 65 10.53 3.15 -8.54
N TRP A 66 9.85 3.54 -7.46
CA TRP A 66 8.54 2.97 -7.13
C TRP A 66 7.49 3.24 -8.22
N ARG A 67 7.49 4.43 -8.82
CA ARG A 67 6.55 4.78 -9.91
C ARG A 67 6.76 3.90 -11.14
N GLU A 68 8.01 3.62 -11.50
CA GLU A 68 8.33 2.74 -12.63
C GLU A 68 7.91 1.29 -12.34
N LEU A 69 8.24 0.76 -11.14
CA LEU A 69 7.78 -0.56 -10.73
C LEU A 69 6.26 -0.68 -10.74
N ARG A 70 5.55 0.33 -10.22
CA ARG A 70 4.09 0.35 -10.22
C ARG A 70 3.53 0.29 -11.64
N LYS A 71 4.12 1.03 -12.59
CA LYS A 71 3.72 1.02 -14.00
C LYS A 71 3.90 -0.37 -14.61
N ILE A 72 5.07 -0.99 -14.43
CA ILE A 72 5.37 -2.34 -14.94
C ILE A 72 4.36 -3.35 -14.38
N ILE A 73 4.13 -3.36 -13.07
CA ILE A 73 3.21 -4.30 -12.43
C ILE A 73 1.78 -4.11 -12.92
N SER A 74 1.33 -2.86 -13.00
CA SER A 74 -0.04 -2.52 -13.42
C SER A 74 -0.33 -2.95 -14.86
N LEU A 75 0.66 -2.86 -15.75
CA LEU A 75 0.51 -3.20 -17.16
C LEU A 75 0.74 -4.68 -17.43
N GLU A 76 1.82 -5.25 -16.90
CA GLU A 76 2.31 -6.56 -17.32
C GLU A 76 1.90 -7.71 -16.40
N LEU A 77 1.64 -7.43 -15.11
CA LEU A 77 1.30 -8.47 -14.14
C LEU A 77 -0.21 -8.55 -13.89
N VAL A 78 -0.84 -7.41 -13.59
CA VAL A 78 -2.26 -7.35 -13.21
C VAL A 78 -3.13 -6.65 -14.25
N GLY A 79 -2.58 -6.32 -15.41
CA GLY A 79 -3.33 -5.70 -16.50
C GLY A 79 -4.36 -6.64 -17.13
N HIS A 80 -5.40 -6.08 -17.75
CA HIS A 80 -6.51 -6.83 -18.37
C HIS A 80 -6.03 -7.95 -19.29
N ARG A 81 -5.08 -7.66 -20.18
CA ARG A 81 -4.50 -8.65 -21.10
C ARG A 81 -3.94 -9.87 -20.35
N ARG A 82 -3.19 -9.63 -19.27
CA ARG A 82 -2.57 -10.69 -18.48
C ARG A 82 -3.63 -11.50 -17.74
N LEU A 83 -4.63 -10.84 -17.16
CA LEU A 83 -5.74 -11.49 -16.45
C LEU A 83 -6.57 -12.40 -17.36
N GLU A 84 -6.84 -11.99 -18.60
CA GLU A 84 -7.54 -12.83 -19.58
C GLU A 84 -6.70 -14.05 -19.98
N GLN A 85 -5.39 -13.88 -20.20
CA GLN A 85 -4.47 -14.99 -20.49
C GLN A 85 -4.51 -16.06 -19.41
N PHE A 86 -4.50 -15.67 -18.13
CA PHE A 86 -4.55 -16.61 -16.99
C PHE A 86 -5.95 -16.99 -16.53
N LYS A 87 -7.01 -16.61 -17.26
CA LYS A 87 -8.38 -16.95 -16.88
C LYS A 87 -8.59 -18.47 -16.78
N HIS A 88 -8.03 -19.23 -17.72
CA HIS A 88 -8.16 -20.69 -17.75
C HIS A 88 -7.49 -21.37 -16.55
N VAL A 89 -6.31 -20.88 -16.13
CA VAL A 89 -5.61 -21.41 -14.95
C VAL A 89 -6.45 -21.23 -13.69
N ARG A 90 -7.04 -20.04 -13.49
CA ARG A 90 -7.91 -19.79 -12.33
C ARG A 90 -9.11 -20.73 -12.26
N VAL A 91 -9.72 -21.04 -13.40
CA VAL A 91 -10.84 -22.01 -13.46
C VAL A 91 -10.38 -23.41 -13.07
N SER A 92 -9.16 -23.81 -13.41
CA SER A 92 -8.63 -25.14 -13.04
C SER A 92 -8.21 -25.29 -11.57
N GLU A 93 -8.03 -24.18 -10.84
CA GLU A 93 -7.67 -24.19 -9.41
C GLU A 93 -8.90 -24.27 -8.48
N THR A 94 -10.12 -24.10 -9.02
CA THR A 94 -11.38 -24.10 -8.26
C THR A 94 -12.16 -25.38 -8.50
#